data_AF-G2HIC4-F1
#
_entry.id   AF-G2HIC4-F1
#
_cell.length_a   1.000
_cell.length_b   1.000
_cell.length_c   1.000
_cell.angle_alpha   90.00
_cell.angle_beta   90.00
_cell.angle_gamma   90.00
#
_symmetry.space_group_name_H-M   'P 1'
#
loop_
_entity.id
_entity.type
_entity.pdbx_description
1 polymer ?
#
loop_
_entity_poly.entity_id
_entity_poly.type
_entity_poly.pdbx_seq_one_letter_code
_entity_poly.pdbx_strand_id
1 'polypeptide(L)'
;MMHSGISQASEYDDPPGLREKAEYLLREWVNLYHSAAAGRDSTKAFSAFVGQMHQQGILKTDDLITRFFRLCTEMCVEISYRAQAEQQHNPAANPTMIRAKCYHNLDAFVRLIALLVKHSGEATNTVTKINLLNKVLGIVVGVLLQDHDVRQSEFQQLPYHRIFIMLLLELNAPEHVLETINFQTLTAFCNTFHILRPTKAPGFVYAWLELISHRIFIARMLAHTPQQKGWPMYAQLLIDLFKYLAPFLRNVELTKPMQILYKGTLRVLLVLLHDFPEFLCDYHYGFCDVIPPNCIQLRNLILSAFPRNMRLPDPFTPNLKVDMLSEINIAPRILTNFTGVMPPQFKKDLDSYLKTRSPVTFLSDLRSNLQVSNEPGNRYNLQLINALVLYVGTQAIAHIHNKGSTPSMSTITHSAHMDIFQNLAVDLDTEGRYLFLNAIANQLRYPNSHTHYFSCTMLYLFAEANTEAIQEQITRVLLERLIVNRPHPWGLLITFIELIKNPAFKFWNHEFVHCAPEIEKLFQSVAQCCMGQRQAQQVMEGTGAS
;
A
#
# COMPACT_ATOMS: atom_id res chain seq x y z
N MET A 1 -17.68 19.70 3.10
CA MET A 1 -16.96 20.80 2.41
C MET A 1 -16.17 20.33 1.19
N MET A 2 -15.30 19.31 1.30
CA MET A 2 -14.51 18.85 0.14
C MET A 2 -15.36 18.40 -1.06
N HIS A 3 -16.34 17.51 -0.86
CA HIS A 3 -17.27 17.10 -1.94
C HIS A 3 -18.08 18.26 -2.52
N SER A 4 -18.47 19.24 -1.70
CA SER A 4 -19.14 20.46 -2.17
C SER A 4 -18.23 21.26 -3.09
N GLY A 5 -16.95 21.43 -2.72
CA GLY A 5 -15.97 22.11 -3.56
C GLY A 5 -15.73 21.40 -4.89
N ILE A 6 -15.71 20.06 -4.88
CA ILE A 6 -15.59 19.25 -6.11
C ILE A 6 -16.79 19.47 -7.03
N SER A 7 -18.02 19.38 -6.50
CA SER A 7 -19.22 19.55 -7.31
C SER A 7 -19.35 20.95 -7.90
N GLN A 8 -19.01 21.98 -7.10
CA GLN A 8 -19.05 23.38 -7.54
C GLN A 8 -17.93 23.73 -8.51
N ALA A 9 -16.89 22.90 -8.64
CA ALA A 9 -15.84 23.10 -9.63
C ALA A 9 -16.36 22.97 -11.07
N SER A 10 -17.49 22.30 -11.27
CA SER A 10 -18.13 22.11 -12.58
C SER A 10 -19.23 23.16 -12.88
N GLU A 11 -19.46 24.12 -11.98
CA GLU A 11 -20.45 25.19 -12.18
C GLU A 11 -19.84 26.38 -12.94
N TYR A 12 -20.25 26.56 -14.20
CA TYR A 12 -19.77 27.61 -15.11
C TYR A 12 -20.68 28.84 -15.22
N ASP A 13 -21.78 28.89 -14.46
CA ASP A 13 -22.73 30.01 -14.46
C ASP A 13 -22.18 31.21 -13.67
N ASP A 14 -21.04 31.75 -14.11
CA ASP A 14 -20.37 32.86 -13.44
C ASP A 14 -21.10 34.19 -13.65
N PRO A 15 -21.27 34.99 -12.57
CA PRO A 15 -21.74 36.36 -12.70
C PRO A 15 -20.91 37.16 -13.73
N PRO A 16 -21.55 37.98 -14.57
CA PRO A 16 -20.84 38.81 -15.54
C PRO A 16 -19.76 39.67 -14.88
N GLY A 17 -18.56 39.71 -15.48
CA GLY A 17 -17.43 40.48 -14.95
C GLY A 17 -16.63 39.78 -13.84
N LEU A 18 -17.06 38.59 -13.36
CA LEU A 18 -16.35 37.91 -12.27
C LEU A 18 -14.99 37.38 -12.71
N ARG A 19 -14.88 36.85 -13.93
CA ARG A 19 -13.62 36.33 -14.48
C ARG A 19 -12.55 37.42 -14.58
N GLU A 20 -12.92 38.58 -15.08
CA GLU A 20 -12.04 39.75 -15.22
C GLU A 20 -11.59 40.26 -13.85
N LYS A 21 -12.49 40.28 -12.85
CA LYS A 21 -12.14 40.64 -11.47
C LYS A 21 -11.17 39.64 -10.83
N ALA A 22 -11.43 38.33 -11.00
CA ALA A 22 -10.56 37.28 -10.48
C ALA A 22 -9.17 37.35 -11.15
N GLU A 23 -9.12 37.56 -12.45
CA GLU A 23 -7.88 37.72 -13.20
C GLU A 23 -7.07 38.93 -12.74
N TYR A 24 -7.73 40.09 -12.59
CA TYR A 24 -7.10 41.30 -12.08
C TYR A 24 -6.50 41.06 -10.68
N LEU A 25 -7.29 40.49 -9.76
CA LEU A 25 -6.84 40.21 -8.40
C LEU A 25 -5.68 39.20 -8.36
N LEU A 26 -5.76 38.11 -9.14
CA LEU A 26 -4.67 37.13 -9.18
C LEU A 26 -3.38 37.76 -9.72
N ARG A 27 -3.46 38.55 -10.79
CA ARG A 27 -2.29 39.22 -11.37
C ARG A 27 -1.67 40.22 -10.40
N GLU A 28 -2.50 41.02 -9.72
CA GLU A 28 -2.04 41.94 -8.67
C GLU A 28 -1.36 41.17 -7.53
N TRP A 29 -1.93 40.06 -7.08
CA TRP A 29 -1.31 39.22 -6.05
C TRP A 29 0.03 38.63 -6.51
N VAL A 30 0.12 38.11 -7.73
CA VAL A 30 1.37 37.59 -8.29
C VAL A 30 2.46 38.69 -8.29
N ASN A 31 2.11 39.91 -8.68
CA ASN A 31 3.03 41.05 -8.65
C ASN A 31 3.45 41.39 -7.20
N LEU A 32 2.50 41.43 -6.27
CA LEU A 32 2.77 41.72 -4.86
C LEU A 32 3.66 40.65 -4.22
N TYR A 33 3.40 39.38 -4.48
CA TYR A 33 4.15 38.25 -3.93
C TYR A 33 5.64 38.29 -4.31
N HIS A 34 5.96 38.68 -5.54
CA HIS A 34 7.35 38.81 -6.01
C HIS A 34 7.97 40.19 -5.74
N SER A 35 7.20 41.14 -5.21
CA SER A 35 7.72 42.48 -4.91
C SER A 35 8.61 42.47 -3.67
N ALA A 36 9.66 43.29 -3.66
CA ALA A 36 10.48 43.51 -2.46
C ALA A 36 9.66 44.13 -1.30
N ALA A 37 8.51 44.74 -1.61
CA ALA A 37 7.60 45.37 -0.65
C ALA A 37 6.65 44.38 0.05
N ALA A 38 6.65 43.09 -0.32
CA ALA A 38 5.76 42.07 0.25
C ALA A 38 5.88 41.94 1.78
N GLY A 39 7.04 42.30 2.34
CA GLY A 39 7.40 42.08 3.73
C GLY A 39 7.82 40.64 3.99
N ARG A 40 8.32 40.36 5.19
CA ARG A 40 8.63 38.98 5.61
C ARG A 40 7.34 38.14 5.49
N ASP A 41 7.45 37.01 4.79
CA ASP A 41 6.34 36.06 4.63
C ASP A 41 5.10 36.64 3.89
N SER A 42 5.27 37.72 3.12
CA SER A 42 4.21 38.39 2.34
C SER A 42 3.04 38.96 3.17
N THR A 43 3.20 39.07 4.48
CA THR A 43 2.11 39.44 5.43
C THR A 43 1.58 40.85 5.23
N LYS A 44 2.46 41.83 4.94
CA LYS A 44 2.07 43.22 4.70
C LYS A 44 1.26 43.35 3.40
N ALA A 45 1.74 42.71 2.33
CA ALA A 45 1.02 42.65 1.06
C ALA A 45 -0.34 41.94 1.21
N PHE A 46 -0.39 40.87 2.00
CA PHE A 46 -1.61 40.11 2.25
C PHE A 46 -2.72 40.96 2.89
N SER A 47 -2.43 41.71 3.94
CA SER A 47 -3.44 42.56 4.59
C SER A 47 -4.04 43.60 3.64
N ALA A 48 -3.21 44.22 2.79
CA ALA A 48 -3.68 45.16 1.77
C ALA A 48 -4.52 44.45 0.69
N PHE A 49 -4.07 43.27 0.24
CA PHE A 49 -4.74 42.48 -0.78
C PHE A 49 -6.12 41.97 -0.32
N VAL A 50 -6.26 41.53 0.93
CA VAL A 50 -7.57 41.14 1.50
C VAL A 50 -8.55 42.32 1.50
N GLY A 51 -8.07 43.53 1.81
CA GLY A 51 -8.86 44.75 1.68
C GLY A 51 -9.36 44.99 0.24
N GLN A 52 -8.50 44.77 -0.76
CA GLN A 52 -8.85 44.86 -2.17
C GLN A 52 -9.87 43.78 -2.59
N MET A 53 -9.72 42.54 -2.12
CA MET A 53 -10.71 41.48 -2.36
C MET A 53 -12.08 41.82 -1.78
N HIS A 54 -12.12 42.48 -0.61
CA HIS A 54 -13.36 42.96 0.01
C HIS A 54 -14.01 44.08 -0.81
N GLN A 55 -13.22 45.06 -1.27
CA GLN A 55 -13.70 46.15 -2.13
C GLN A 55 -14.24 45.65 -3.47
N GLN A 56 -13.60 44.64 -4.07
CA GLN A 56 -14.06 44.00 -5.30
C GLN A 56 -15.29 43.09 -5.10
N GLY A 57 -15.71 42.87 -3.84
CA GLY A 57 -16.90 42.12 -3.48
C GLY A 57 -16.77 40.60 -3.59
N ILE A 58 -15.56 40.07 -3.72
CA ILE A 58 -15.31 38.62 -3.86
C ILE A 58 -15.58 37.87 -2.56
N LEU A 59 -15.35 38.52 -1.41
CA LEU A 59 -15.52 37.91 -0.08
C LEU A 59 -16.95 38.03 0.47
N LYS A 60 -17.93 38.42 -0.35
CA LYS A 60 -19.31 38.67 0.11
C LYS A 60 -20.10 37.41 0.43
N THR A 61 -19.94 36.37 -0.39
CA THR A 61 -20.68 35.12 -0.25
C THR A 61 -19.74 33.94 -0.42
N ASP A 62 -20.12 32.82 0.19
CA ASP A 62 -19.40 31.57 0.06
C ASP A 62 -19.32 31.10 -1.41
N ASP A 63 -20.35 31.37 -2.22
CA ASP A 63 -20.39 31.07 -3.65
C ASP A 63 -19.34 31.85 -4.45
N LEU A 64 -19.24 33.18 -4.24
CA LEU A 64 -18.25 34.01 -4.91
C LEU A 64 -16.81 33.63 -4.53
N ILE A 65 -16.59 33.23 -3.28
CA ILE A 65 -15.29 32.70 -2.84
C ILE A 65 -14.96 31.39 -3.56
N THR A 66 -15.93 30.48 -3.72
CA THR A 66 -15.75 29.23 -4.48
C THR A 66 -15.33 29.54 -5.91
N ARG A 67 -16.11 30.38 -6.61
CA ARG A 67 -15.85 30.74 -8.01
C ARG A 67 -14.51 31.45 -8.19
N PHE A 68 -14.12 32.32 -7.25
CA PHE A 68 -12.82 32.96 -7.27
C PHE A 68 -11.67 31.94 -7.23
N PHE A 69 -11.71 30.98 -6.32
CA PHE A 69 -10.66 29.94 -6.26
C PHE A 69 -10.67 29.03 -7.48
N ARG A 70 -11.85 28.71 -8.02
CA ARG A 70 -11.98 27.93 -9.26
C ARG A 70 -11.31 28.67 -10.44
N LEU A 71 -11.70 29.92 -10.68
CA LEU A 71 -11.17 30.77 -11.75
C LEU A 71 -9.65 30.96 -11.60
N CYS A 72 -9.14 31.22 -10.40
CA CYS A 72 -7.69 31.32 -10.17
C CYS A 72 -6.96 30.02 -10.49
N THR A 73 -7.55 28.86 -10.14
CA THR A 73 -6.97 27.55 -10.47
C THR A 73 -6.94 27.34 -11.99
N GLU A 74 -8.06 27.57 -12.68
CA GLU A 74 -8.17 27.47 -14.14
C GLU A 74 -7.17 28.38 -14.86
N MET A 75 -6.99 29.61 -14.39
CA MET A 75 -6.01 30.54 -14.93
C MET A 75 -4.57 30.03 -14.77
N CYS A 76 -4.20 29.53 -13.58
CA CYS A 76 -2.87 28.95 -13.37
C CYS A 76 -2.63 27.73 -14.26
N VAL A 77 -3.68 26.92 -14.49
CA VAL A 77 -3.66 25.78 -15.40
C VAL A 77 -3.49 26.25 -16.85
N GLU A 78 -4.28 27.21 -17.33
CA GLU A 78 -4.15 27.80 -18.66
C GLU A 78 -2.75 28.39 -18.90
N ILE A 79 -2.18 29.11 -17.93
CA ILE A 79 -0.81 29.64 -18.01
C ILE A 79 0.19 28.50 -18.21
N SER A 80 0.00 27.37 -17.51
CA SER A 80 0.87 26.20 -17.62
C SER A 80 0.76 25.54 -19.01
N TYR A 81 -0.46 25.40 -19.55
CA TYR A 81 -0.67 24.91 -20.92
C TYR A 81 -0.04 25.83 -21.96
N ARG A 82 -0.22 27.15 -21.84
CA ARG A 82 0.39 28.14 -22.75
C ARG A 82 1.92 28.08 -22.71
N ALA A 83 2.51 27.99 -21.52
CA ALA A 83 3.95 27.83 -21.35
C ALA A 83 4.47 26.53 -21.99
N GLN A 84 3.72 25.43 -21.86
CA GLN A 84 4.09 24.16 -22.48
C GLN A 84 3.95 24.21 -24.01
N ALA A 85 2.92 24.87 -24.51
CA ALA A 85 2.75 25.10 -25.95
C ALA A 85 3.91 25.97 -26.49
N GLU A 86 4.31 27.03 -25.79
CA GLU A 86 5.49 27.84 -26.16
C GLU A 86 6.75 26.99 -26.28
N GLN A 87 6.96 26.03 -25.37
CA GLN A 87 8.10 25.10 -25.43
C GLN A 87 8.04 24.15 -26.64
N GLN A 88 6.84 23.66 -26.99
CA GLN A 88 6.66 22.79 -28.15
C GLN A 88 6.85 23.53 -29.47
N HIS A 89 6.34 24.76 -29.58
CA HIS A 89 6.46 25.58 -30.79
C HIS A 89 7.86 26.18 -30.95
N ASN A 90 8.59 26.41 -29.86
CA ASN A 90 9.96 26.91 -29.88
C ASN A 90 10.91 25.97 -29.10
N PRO A 91 11.43 24.91 -29.73
CA PRO A 91 12.34 23.95 -29.09
C PRO A 91 13.66 24.56 -28.56
N ALA A 92 14.03 25.75 -29.03
CA ALA A 92 15.21 26.48 -28.55
C ALA A 92 14.95 27.22 -27.22
N ALA A 93 13.68 27.37 -26.80
CA ALA A 93 13.35 27.97 -25.52
C ALA A 93 13.85 27.11 -24.36
N ASN A 94 14.48 27.73 -23.36
CA ASN A 94 15.04 27.01 -22.22
C ASN A 94 13.91 26.35 -21.38
N PRO A 95 13.84 25.01 -21.28
CA PRO A 95 12.77 24.32 -20.55
C PRO A 95 12.69 24.71 -19.06
N THR A 96 13.82 25.09 -18.47
CA THR A 96 13.88 25.55 -17.06
C THR A 96 13.18 26.89 -16.89
N MET A 97 13.32 27.81 -17.86
CA MET A 97 12.64 29.10 -17.83
C MET A 97 11.13 28.96 -18.03
N ILE A 98 10.70 28.07 -18.93
CA ILE A 98 9.28 27.74 -19.11
C ILE A 98 8.67 27.22 -17.81
N ARG A 99 9.36 26.29 -17.15
CA ARG A 99 8.93 25.77 -15.85
C ARG A 99 8.87 26.85 -14.77
N ALA A 100 9.85 27.76 -14.75
CA ALA A 100 9.88 28.88 -13.83
C ALA A 100 8.69 29.84 -14.05
N LYS A 101 8.25 30.07 -15.30
CA LYS A 101 7.04 30.86 -15.62
C LYS A 101 5.77 30.23 -15.03
N CYS A 102 5.65 28.90 -15.09
CA CYS A 102 4.54 28.21 -14.42
C CYS A 102 4.63 28.39 -12.89
N TYR A 103 5.81 28.13 -12.31
CA TYR A 103 6.02 28.19 -10.86
C TYR A 103 5.81 29.59 -10.29
N HIS A 104 6.17 30.64 -11.03
CA HIS A 104 5.92 32.04 -10.66
C HIS A 104 4.45 32.27 -10.29
N ASN A 105 3.51 31.83 -11.14
CA ASN A 105 2.09 32.03 -10.89
C ASN A 105 1.54 31.03 -9.85
N LEU A 106 1.96 29.77 -9.92
CA LEU A 106 1.49 28.71 -9.03
C LEU A 106 1.90 28.94 -7.58
N ASP A 107 3.16 29.30 -7.34
CA ASP A 107 3.68 29.51 -5.98
C ASP A 107 3.04 30.74 -5.33
N ALA A 108 2.80 31.81 -6.10
CA ALA A 108 2.05 32.96 -5.64
C ALA A 108 0.61 32.57 -5.25
N PHE A 109 -0.09 31.82 -6.11
CA PHE A 109 -1.45 31.37 -5.80
C PHE A 109 -1.50 30.47 -4.56
N VAL A 110 -0.56 29.54 -4.41
CA VAL A 110 -0.43 28.70 -3.22
C VAL A 110 -0.21 29.55 -1.96
N ARG A 111 0.65 30.57 -2.03
CA ARG A 111 0.88 31.47 -0.91
C ARG A 111 -0.40 32.20 -0.49
N LEU A 112 -1.20 32.65 -1.46
CA LEU A 112 -2.50 33.26 -1.18
C LEU A 112 -3.41 32.31 -0.43
N ILE A 113 -3.53 31.05 -0.89
CA ILE A 113 -4.34 30.02 -0.24
C ILE A 113 -3.86 29.78 1.20
N ALA A 114 -2.54 29.59 1.39
CA ALA A 114 -1.98 29.30 2.69
C ALA A 114 -2.24 30.44 3.70
N LEU A 115 -2.09 31.70 3.27
CA LEU A 115 -2.38 32.86 4.10
C LEU A 115 -3.88 33.00 4.39
N LEU A 116 -4.76 32.81 3.39
CA LEU A 116 -6.20 32.82 3.61
C LEU A 116 -6.65 31.74 4.60
N VAL A 117 -6.10 30.53 4.52
CA VAL A 117 -6.37 29.45 5.50
C VAL A 117 -5.86 29.84 6.89
N LYS A 118 -4.61 30.32 7.01
CA LYS A 118 -3.99 30.70 8.28
C LYS A 118 -4.76 31.82 8.99
N HIS A 119 -5.22 32.82 8.23
CA HIS A 119 -5.93 34.00 8.74
C HIS A 119 -7.46 33.88 8.66
N SER A 120 -8.02 32.72 8.29
CA SER A 120 -9.47 32.51 8.26
C SER A 120 -10.05 32.46 9.67
N GLY A 121 -10.97 33.38 9.98
CA GLY A 121 -11.59 33.49 11.30
C GLY A 121 -10.61 33.87 12.41
N GLU A 122 -11.05 33.76 13.65
CA GLU A 122 -10.22 34.05 14.83
C GLU A 122 -9.02 33.08 14.96
N ALA A 123 -8.00 33.48 15.72
CA ALA A 123 -6.78 32.69 15.88
C ALA A 123 -7.03 31.29 16.47
N THR A 124 -8.03 31.17 17.36
CA THR A 124 -8.42 29.92 18.02
C THR A 124 -9.43 29.09 17.23
N ASN A 125 -10.08 29.67 16.21
CA ASN A 125 -11.11 28.98 15.44
C ASN A 125 -10.46 28.08 14.38
N THR A 126 -10.17 26.85 14.77
CA THR A 126 -9.56 25.84 13.89
C THR A 126 -10.54 25.31 12.84
N VAL A 127 -11.84 25.34 13.13
CA VAL A 127 -12.90 24.77 12.28
C VAL A 127 -13.05 25.57 10.99
N THR A 128 -13.09 26.91 11.06
CA THR A 128 -13.19 27.76 9.85
C THR A 128 -11.98 27.59 8.94
N LYS A 129 -10.78 27.50 9.51
CA LYS A 129 -9.52 27.27 8.77
C LYS A 129 -9.56 25.95 8.01
N ILE A 130 -9.94 24.87 8.69
CA ILE A 130 -10.03 23.53 8.09
C ILE A 130 -11.17 23.43 7.07
N ASN A 131 -12.31 24.09 7.31
CA ASN A 131 -13.40 24.13 6.33
C ASN A 131 -12.98 24.83 5.05
N LEU A 132 -12.28 25.97 5.15
CA LEU A 132 -11.71 26.68 4.01
C LEU A 132 -10.67 25.82 3.27
N LEU A 133 -9.75 25.17 4.00
CA LEU A 133 -8.78 24.25 3.40
C LEU A 133 -9.46 23.13 2.60
N ASN A 134 -10.43 22.44 3.20
CA ASN A 134 -11.17 21.38 2.53
C ASN A 134 -11.93 21.89 1.30
N LYS A 135 -12.47 23.11 1.38
CA LYS A 135 -13.19 23.75 0.27
C LYS A 135 -12.23 24.03 -0.90
N VAL A 136 -11.10 24.67 -0.65
CA VAL A 136 -10.09 24.97 -1.68
C VAL A 136 -9.52 23.68 -2.29
N LEU A 137 -9.15 22.70 -1.47
CA LEU A 137 -8.69 21.39 -1.98
C LEU A 137 -9.77 20.72 -2.84
N GLY A 138 -11.03 20.76 -2.43
CA GLY A 138 -12.15 20.25 -3.21
C GLY A 138 -12.30 20.95 -4.57
N ILE A 139 -12.17 22.28 -4.61
CA ILE A 139 -12.22 23.07 -5.85
C ILE A 139 -11.08 22.67 -6.78
N VAL A 140 -9.84 22.61 -6.28
CA VAL A 140 -8.68 22.20 -7.09
C VAL A 140 -8.83 20.77 -7.61
N VAL A 141 -9.36 19.85 -6.80
CA VAL A 141 -9.67 18.48 -7.22
C VAL A 141 -10.72 18.47 -8.33
N GLY A 142 -11.79 19.24 -8.21
CA GLY A 142 -12.83 19.28 -9.23
C GLY A 142 -12.34 19.88 -10.55
N VAL A 143 -11.51 20.94 -10.50
CA VAL A 143 -10.85 21.48 -11.70
C VAL A 143 -9.91 20.44 -12.34
N LEU A 144 -9.15 19.70 -11.52
CA LEU A 144 -8.26 18.64 -12.01
C LEU A 144 -9.05 17.53 -12.73
N LEU A 145 -10.11 17.03 -12.11
CA LEU A 145 -10.91 15.95 -12.71
C LEU A 145 -11.58 16.41 -14.00
N GLN A 146 -12.13 17.63 -14.01
CA GLN A 146 -12.70 18.20 -15.23
C GLN A 146 -11.67 18.39 -16.35
N ASP A 147 -10.48 18.91 -16.03
CA ASP A 147 -9.38 19.06 -17.00
C ASP A 147 -8.90 17.70 -17.50
N HIS A 148 -8.79 16.71 -16.61
CA HIS A 148 -8.42 15.33 -16.96
C HIS A 148 -9.43 14.69 -17.91
N ASP A 149 -10.73 14.84 -17.63
CA ASP A 149 -11.81 14.29 -18.44
C ASP A 149 -11.96 15.00 -19.80
N VAL A 150 -11.72 16.31 -19.87
CA VAL A 150 -11.85 17.08 -21.13
C VAL A 150 -10.58 16.96 -21.99
N ARG A 151 -9.39 17.07 -21.41
CA ARG A 151 -8.11 17.07 -22.14
C ARG A 151 -7.59 15.67 -22.46
N GLN A 152 -7.97 14.66 -21.68
CA GLN A 152 -7.56 13.28 -21.89
C GLN A 152 -6.03 13.14 -22.04
N SER A 153 -5.54 12.76 -23.23
CA SER A 153 -4.12 12.60 -23.52
C SER A 153 -3.30 13.89 -23.45
N GLU A 154 -3.93 15.06 -23.57
CA GLU A 154 -3.25 16.35 -23.46
C GLU A 154 -3.07 16.81 -22.01
N PHE A 155 -3.74 16.15 -21.04
CA PHE A 155 -3.74 16.54 -19.63
C PHE A 155 -2.34 16.75 -19.06
N GLN A 156 -2.13 17.87 -18.37
CA GLN A 156 -0.86 18.20 -17.72
C GLN A 156 -0.97 18.18 -16.20
N GLN A 157 -0.24 17.27 -15.55
CA GLN A 157 -0.23 17.12 -14.09
C GLN A 157 0.53 18.24 -13.33
N LEU A 158 1.42 18.99 -13.99
CA LEU A 158 2.32 19.97 -13.37
C LEU A 158 1.64 21.01 -12.48
N PRO A 159 0.60 21.75 -12.94
CA PRO A 159 -0.03 22.79 -12.12
C PRO A 159 -0.61 22.21 -10.82
N TYR A 160 -1.35 21.10 -10.91
CA TYR A 160 -1.96 20.47 -9.75
C TYR A 160 -0.93 19.88 -8.79
N HIS A 161 0.09 19.20 -9.33
CA HIS A 161 1.19 18.68 -8.53
C HIS A 161 1.84 19.79 -7.70
N ARG A 162 2.21 20.90 -8.35
CA ARG A 162 2.85 22.05 -7.70
C ARG A 162 1.93 22.67 -6.64
N ILE A 163 0.65 22.87 -6.94
CA ILE A 163 -0.33 23.41 -5.99
C ILE A 163 -0.39 22.54 -4.74
N PHE A 164 -0.59 21.23 -4.89
CA PHE A 164 -0.72 20.34 -3.74
C PHE A 164 0.56 20.25 -2.90
N ILE A 165 1.73 20.07 -3.54
CA ILE A 165 2.97 19.90 -2.77
C ILE A 165 3.39 21.19 -2.07
N MET A 166 3.29 22.34 -2.74
CA MET A 166 3.68 23.60 -2.13
C MET A 166 2.70 24.01 -1.03
N LEU A 167 1.39 23.76 -1.21
CA LEU A 167 0.41 24.05 -0.15
C LEU A 167 0.61 23.13 1.06
N LEU A 168 0.93 21.85 0.83
CA LEU A 168 1.27 20.92 1.91
C LEU A 168 2.49 21.42 2.70
N LEU A 169 3.54 21.88 2.01
CA LEU A 169 4.75 22.41 2.63
C LEU A 169 4.47 23.68 3.44
N GLU A 170 3.73 24.63 2.87
CA GLU A 170 3.35 25.88 3.53
C GLU A 170 2.55 25.65 4.81
N LEU A 171 1.57 24.72 4.78
CA LEU A 171 0.74 24.39 5.94
C LEU A 171 1.42 23.45 6.95
N ASN A 172 2.66 23.00 6.66
CA ASN A 172 3.50 22.24 7.58
C ASN A 172 4.71 23.06 8.09
N ALA A 173 4.72 24.38 7.84
CA ALA A 173 5.71 25.28 8.43
C ALA A 173 5.63 25.25 9.97
N PRO A 174 6.76 25.44 10.68
CA PRO A 174 6.84 25.34 12.13
C PRO A 174 6.25 26.58 12.82
N GLU A 175 4.94 26.76 12.71
CA GLU A 175 4.18 27.87 13.31
C GLU A 175 3.11 27.32 14.26
N HIS A 176 2.88 27.99 15.39
CA HIS A 176 1.95 27.52 16.43
C HIS A 176 0.52 27.29 15.90
N VAL A 177 0.01 28.21 15.07
CA VAL A 177 -1.33 28.11 14.47
C VAL A 177 -1.46 26.90 13.53
N LEU A 178 -0.37 26.50 12.86
CA LEU A 178 -0.37 25.37 11.92
C LEU A 178 -0.22 24.04 12.66
N GLU A 179 0.60 24.00 13.72
CA GLU A 179 0.77 22.80 14.55
C GLU A 179 -0.55 22.41 15.27
N THR A 180 -1.38 23.37 15.69
CA THR A 180 -2.69 23.07 16.31
C THR A 180 -3.70 22.43 15.36
N ILE A 181 -3.57 22.65 14.04
CA ILE A 181 -4.45 22.09 13.00
C ILE A 181 -3.75 21.04 12.14
N ASN A 182 -2.53 20.63 12.48
CA ASN A 182 -1.67 19.84 11.60
C ASN A 182 -2.32 18.50 11.22
N PHE A 183 -2.88 17.78 12.19
CA PHE A 183 -3.51 16.49 11.92
C PHE A 183 -4.75 16.60 11.02
N GLN A 184 -5.57 17.65 11.20
CA GLN A 184 -6.72 17.92 10.34
C GLN A 184 -6.28 18.35 8.93
N THR A 185 -5.19 19.10 8.81
CA THR A 185 -4.55 19.44 7.53
C THR A 185 -4.09 18.17 6.81
N LEU A 186 -3.34 17.30 7.49
CA LEU A 186 -2.91 16.01 6.92
C LEU A 186 -4.11 15.14 6.52
N THR A 187 -5.17 15.16 7.31
CA THR A 187 -6.43 14.47 7.00
C THR A 187 -7.06 14.99 5.72
N ALA A 188 -7.12 16.31 5.54
CA ALA A 188 -7.63 16.93 4.32
C ALA A 188 -6.80 16.55 3.07
N PHE A 189 -5.47 16.54 3.19
CA PHE A 189 -4.60 16.08 2.09
C PHE A 189 -4.75 14.58 1.79
N CYS A 190 -4.84 13.72 2.81
CA CYS A 190 -5.09 12.29 2.61
C CYS A 190 -6.41 12.04 1.89
N ASN A 191 -7.49 12.72 2.31
CA ASN A 191 -8.79 12.60 1.63
C ASN A 191 -8.69 13.08 0.18
N THR A 192 -7.96 14.16 -0.08
CA THR A 192 -7.69 14.66 -1.43
C THR A 192 -6.97 13.63 -2.29
N PHE A 193 -5.89 13.04 -1.78
CA PHE A 193 -5.13 12.01 -2.50
C PHE A 193 -5.94 10.71 -2.68
N HIS A 194 -6.79 10.34 -1.73
CA HIS A 194 -7.71 9.21 -1.87
C HIS A 194 -8.77 9.45 -2.96
N ILE A 195 -9.28 10.67 -3.08
CA ILE A 195 -10.22 11.02 -4.16
C ILE A 195 -9.50 10.99 -5.51
N LEU A 196 -8.29 11.54 -5.58
CA LEU A 196 -7.43 11.56 -6.77
C LEU A 196 -6.64 10.26 -7.01
N ARG A 197 -7.06 9.15 -6.40
CA ARG A 197 -6.35 7.88 -6.56
C ARG A 197 -6.24 7.50 -8.04
N PRO A 198 -5.23 6.72 -8.45
CA PRO A 198 -4.96 6.47 -9.87
C PRO A 198 -6.10 5.79 -10.65
N THR A 199 -6.99 5.03 -9.99
CA THR A 199 -8.19 4.47 -10.65
C THR A 199 -9.26 5.52 -10.97
N LYS A 200 -9.15 6.73 -10.43
CA LYS A 200 -10.02 7.89 -10.71
C LYS A 200 -9.35 8.92 -11.60
N ALA A 201 -8.06 9.20 -11.38
CA ALA A 201 -7.29 10.16 -12.17
C ALA A 201 -6.00 9.51 -12.74
N PRO A 202 -6.10 8.58 -13.70
CA PRO A 202 -4.95 7.81 -14.21
C PRO A 202 -3.86 8.70 -14.83
N GLY A 203 -4.22 9.82 -15.47
CA GLY A 203 -3.28 10.79 -16.02
C GLY A 203 -2.44 11.53 -14.97
N PHE A 204 -2.83 11.44 -13.69
CA PHE A 204 -2.15 12.09 -12.56
C PHE A 204 -1.28 11.12 -11.74
N VAL A 205 -1.17 9.84 -12.14
CA VAL A 205 -0.57 8.78 -11.31
C VAL A 205 0.88 9.03 -10.88
N TYR A 206 1.70 9.67 -11.71
CA TYR A 206 3.10 9.95 -11.38
C TYR A 206 3.23 11.05 -10.33
N ALA A 207 2.56 12.19 -10.53
CA ALA A 207 2.47 13.25 -9.55
C ALA A 207 1.82 12.75 -8.26
N TRP A 208 0.79 11.91 -8.36
CA TRP A 208 0.14 11.31 -7.21
C TRP A 208 1.12 10.45 -6.39
N LEU A 209 1.93 9.61 -7.06
CA LEU A 209 2.95 8.81 -6.37
C LEU A 209 4.02 9.70 -5.74
N GLU A 210 4.46 10.76 -6.42
CA GLU A 210 5.40 11.75 -5.85
C GLU A 210 4.83 12.44 -4.61
N LEU A 211 3.54 12.79 -4.60
CA LEU A 211 2.86 13.42 -3.47
C LEU A 211 2.79 12.48 -2.25
N ILE A 212 2.29 11.25 -2.44
CA ILE A 212 2.14 10.32 -1.32
C ILE A 212 3.50 9.81 -0.82
N SER A 213 4.54 9.83 -1.66
CA SER A 213 5.89 9.42 -1.27
C SER A 213 6.80 10.58 -0.86
N HIS A 214 6.28 11.81 -0.81
CA HIS A 214 7.09 12.96 -0.46
C HIS A 214 7.59 12.86 0.98
N ARG A 215 8.89 13.10 1.21
CA ARG A 215 9.57 12.92 2.51
C ARG A 215 8.85 13.59 3.69
N ILE A 216 8.31 14.80 3.48
CA ILE A 216 7.59 15.54 4.54
C ILE A 216 6.22 14.90 4.81
N PHE A 217 5.53 14.43 3.77
CA PHE A 217 4.24 13.76 3.93
C PHE A 217 4.42 12.45 4.69
N ILE A 218 5.38 11.61 4.29
CA ILE A 218 5.72 10.36 5.00
C ILE A 218 6.08 10.65 6.47
N ALA A 219 7.01 11.58 6.72
CA ALA A 219 7.44 11.90 8.09
C ALA A 219 6.28 12.39 8.97
N ARG A 220 5.44 13.28 8.45
CA ARG A 220 4.28 13.81 9.20
C ARG A 220 3.23 12.73 9.45
N MET A 221 2.95 11.87 8.47
CA MET A 221 1.95 10.79 8.57
C MET A 221 2.39 9.64 9.47
N LEU A 222 3.65 9.20 9.35
CA LEU A 222 4.14 7.97 9.98
C LEU A 222 5.00 8.19 11.23
N ALA A 223 5.72 9.32 11.35
CA ALA A 223 6.63 9.59 12.47
C ALA A 223 6.07 10.61 13.48
N HIS A 224 5.61 11.77 13.02
CA HIS A 224 5.26 12.89 13.91
C HIS A 224 3.83 12.83 14.44
N THR A 225 2.92 12.17 13.73
CA THR A 225 1.52 12.06 14.19
C THR A 225 1.44 11.16 15.43
N PRO A 226 0.97 11.68 16.58
CA PRO A 226 0.94 10.93 17.82
C PRO A 226 -0.04 9.74 17.73
N GLN A 227 0.22 8.71 18.53
CA GLN A 227 -0.62 7.49 18.60
C GLN A 227 -0.81 6.81 17.23
N GLN A 228 0.08 7.07 16.27
CA GLN A 228 0.05 6.45 14.93
C GLN A 228 -1.28 6.68 14.18
N LYS A 229 -2.01 7.77 14.48
CA LYS A 229 -3.32 8.06 13.85
C LYS A 229 -3.25 8.24 12.34
N GLY A 230 -2.08 8.61 11.80
CA GLY A 230 -1.86 8.73 10.36
C GLY A 230 -1.66 7.39 9.65
N TRP A 231 -1.32 6.31 10.37
CA TRP A 231 -0.98 5.02 9.75
C TRP A 231 -2.14 4.42 8.96
N PRO A 232 -3.39 4.31 9.47
CA PRO A 232 -4.49 3.75 8.69
C PRO A 232 -4.76 4.53 7.39
N MET A 233 -4.61 5.85 7.44
CA MET A 233 -4.85 6.73 6.30
C MET A 233 -3.78 6.55 5.23
N TYR A 234 -2.51 6.44 5.63
CA TYR A 234 -1.41 6.19 4.72
C TYR A 234 -1.47 4.76 4.14
N ALA A 235 -1.86 3.76 4.95
CA ALA A 235 -2.11 2.40 4.47
C ALA A 235 -3.21 2.37 3.41
N GLN A 236 -4.29 3.15 3.58
CA GLN A 236 -5.34 3.27 2.57
C GLN A 236 -4.81 3.80 1.23
N LEU A 237 -3.91 4.80 1.25
CA LEU A 237 -3.29 5.32 0.02
C LEU A 237 -2.42 4.25 -0.66
N LEU A 238 -1.61 3.49 0.09
CA LEU A 238 -0.85 2.37 -0.49
C LEU A 238 -1.76 1.28 -1.06
N ILE A 239 -2.88 0.99 -0.39
CA ILE A 239 -3.90 0.05 -0.91
C ILE A 239 -4.49 0.57 -2.23
N ASP A 240 -4.75 1.88 -2.35
CA ASP A 240 -5.24 2.46 -3.60
C ASP A 240 -4.21 2.30 -4.74
N LEU A 241 -2.91 2.50 -4.44
CA LEU A 241 -1.82 2.25 -5.40
C LEU A 241 -1.77 0.78 -5.83
N PHE A 242 -1.80 -0.15 -4.88
CA PHE A 242 -1.72 -1.58 -5.20
C PHE A 242 -2.95 -2.06 -5.97
N LYS A 243 -4.15 -1.58 -5.64
CA LYS A 243 -5.38 -1.87 -6.39
C LYS A 243 -5.29 -1.37 -7.83
N TYR A 244 -4.70 -0.19 -8.07
CA TYR A 244 -4.47 0.32 -9.42
C TYR A 244 -3.47 -0.55 -10.20
N LEU A 245 -2.36 -0.95 -9.56
CA LEU A 245 -1.32 -1.76 -10.20
C LEU A 245 -1.77 -3.20 -10.46
N ALA A 246 -2.63 -3.76 -9.61
CA ALA A 246 -3.01 -5.17 -9.61
C ALA A 246 -3.40 -5.76 -10.99
N PRO A 247 -4.31 -5.17 -11.79
CA PRO A 247 -4.68 -5.74 -13.08
C PRO A 247 -3.49 -5.80 -14.06
N PHE A 248 -2.69 -4.75 -14.14
CA PHE A 248 -1.52 -4.69 -15.02
C PHE A 248 -0.43 -5.68 -14.62
N LEU A 249 -0.19 -5.82 -13.30
CA LEU A 249 0.81 -6.75 -12.79
C LEU A 249 0.37 -8.22 -12.91
N ARG A 250 -0.93 -8.50 -12.75
CA ARG A 250 -1.49 -9.86 -12.90
C ARG A 250 -1.34 -10.35 -14.34
N ASN A 251 -1.65 -9.50 -15.32
CA ASN A 251 -1.62 -9.85 -16.74
C ASN A 251 -0.23 -9.69 -17.38
N VAL A 252 0.78 -9.27 -16.60
CA VAL A 252 2.16 -9.02 -17.09
C VAL A 252 2.19 -7.95 -18.21
N GLU A 253 1.24 -7.02 -18.19
CA GLU A 253 1.13 -5.90 -19.13
C GLU A 253 2.01 -4.71 -18.70
N LEU A 254 3.32 -4.96 -18.67
CA LEU A 254 4.32 -4.01 -18.19
C LEU A 254 4.84 -3.09 -19.30
N THR A 255 3.98 -2.18 -19.78
CA THR A 255 4.42 -1.09 -20.66
C THR A 255 5.52 -0.25 -20.01
N LYS A 256 6.34 0.48 -20.80
CA LYS A 256 7.40 1.35 -20.25
C LYS A 256 6.89 2.29 -19.14
N PRO A 257 5.74 2.98 -19.28
CA PRO A 257 5.11 3.74 -18.20
C PRO A 257 4.88 2.91 -16.92
N MET A 258 4.27 1.74 -17.05
CA MET A 258 3.99 0.87 -15.91
C MET A 258 5.25 0.35 -15.22
N GLN A 259 6.33 0.10 -15.97
CA GLN A 259 7.62 -0.28 -15.39
C GLN A 259 8.23 0.86 -14.54
N ILE A 260 8.09 2.11 -14.98
CA ILE A 260 8.55 3.28 -14.21
C ILE A 260 7.75 3.39 -12.92
N LEU A 261 6.42 3.27 -13.00
CA LEU A 261 5.54 3.32 -11.84
C LEU A 261 5.81 2.19 -10.84
N TYR A 262 6.04 0.97 -11.35
CA TYR A 262 6.41 -0.19 -10.53
C TYR A 262 7.75 0.02 -9.82
N LYS A 263 8.78 0.52 -10.52
CA LYS A 263 10.07 0.87 -9.90
C LYS A 263 9.93 1.97 -8.84
N GLY A 264 9.09 2.98 -9.08
CA GLY A 264 8.74 3.99 -8.09
C GLY A 264 8.12 3.36 -6.84
N THR A 265 7.15 2.46 -7.03
CA THR A 265 6.49 1.74 -5.94
C THR A 265 7.48 0.92 -5.10
N LEU A 266 8.42 0.21 -5.74
CA LEU A 266 9.47 -0.53 -5.04
C LEU A 266 10.36 0.40 -4.19
N ARG A 267 10.73 1.58 -4.72
CA ARG A 267 11.55 2.57 -3.97
C ARG A 267 10.81 3.08 -2.74
N VAL A 268 9.51 3.37 -2.85
CA VAL A 268 8.70 3.79 -1.71
C VAL A 268 8.66 2.69 -0.65
N LEU A 269 8.40 1.44 -1.05
CA LEU A 269 8.40 0.32 -0.10
C LEU A 269 9.76 0.05 0.54
N LEU A 270 10.87 0.26 -0.18
CA LEU A 270 12.21 0.16 0.39
C LEU A 270 12.44 1.21 1.48
N VAL A 271 12.02 2.46 1.26
CA VAL A 271 12.07 3.51 2.28
C VAL A 271 11.20 3.12 3.48
N LEU A 272 9.98 2.65 3.26
CA LEU A 272 9.08 2.23 4.34
C LEU A 272 9.63 1.03 5.11
N LEU A 273 10.25 0.06 4.44
CA LEU A 273 10.86 -1.10 5.08
C LEU A 273 12.04 -0.69 5.97
N HIS A 274 12.84 0.27 5.53
CA HIS A 274 13.99 0.76 6.31
C HIS A 274 13.55 1.66 7.47
N ASP A 275 12.73 2.67 7.20
CA ASP A 275 12.41 3.74 8.16
C ASP A 275 11.18 3.43 9.03
N PHE A 276 10.25 2.58 8.56
CA PHE A 276 8.95 2.30 9.20
C PHE A 276 8.54 0.81 9.09
N PRO A 277 9.42 -0.17 9.42
CA PRO A 277 9.09 -1.58 9.26
C PRO A 277 7.88 -2.01 10.09
N GLU A 278 7.64 -1.42 11.26
CA GLU A 278 6.46 -1.72 12.08
C GLU A 278 5.14 -1.39 11.37
N PHE A 279 5.12 -0.32 10.56
CA PHE A 279 3.97 0.03 9.74
C PHE A 279 3.69 -1.05 8.70
N LEU A 280 4.72 -1.52 7.99
CA LEU A 280 4.56 -2.64 7.05
C LEU A 280 4.13 -3.93 7.76
N CYS A 281 4.62 -4.18 8.99
CA CYS A 281 4.23 -5.34 9.80
C CYS A 281 2.74 -5.35 10.13
N ASP A 282 2.23 -4.22 10.62
CA ASP A 282 0.86 -4.10 11.15
C ASP A 282 -0.19 -4.16 10.03
N TYR A 283 0.15 -3.68 8.82
CA TYR A 283 -0.73 -3.63 7.65
C TYR A 283 -0.41 -4.69 6.57
N HIS A 284 0.54 -5.60 6.83
CA HIS A 284 0.97 -6.62 5.85
C HIS A 284 -0.20 -7.39 5.23
N TYR A 285 -1.20 -7.76 6.04
CA TYR A 285 -2.37 -8.51 5.60
C TYR A 285 -3.13 -7.75 4.53
N GLY A 286 -3.53 -6.50 4.82
CA GLY A 286 -4.26 -5.67 3.87
C GLY A 286 -3.50 -5.40 2.57
N PHE A 287 -2.17 -5.27 2.63
CA PHE A 287 -1.35 -5.12 1.42
C PHE A 287 -1.27 -6.41 0.61
N CYS A 288 -1.00 -7.55 1.25
CA CYS A 288 -0.94 -8.85 0.58
C CYS A 288 -2.28 -9.30 -0.01
N ASP A 289 -3.38 -8.75 0.49
CA ASP A 289 -4.74 -9.05 0.02
C ASP A 289 -5.09 -8.38 -1.32
N VAL A 290 -4.38 -7.30 -1.67
CA VAL A 290 -4.58 -6.54 -2.92
C VAL A 290 -3.45 -6.71 -3.94
N ILE A 291 -2.25 -7.08 -3.50
CA ILE A 291 -1.11 -7.34 -4.39
C ILE A 291 -1.30 -8.70 -5.06
N PRO A 292 -1.22 -8.85 -6.40
CA PRO A 292 -1.31 -10.16 -7.05
C PRO A 292 -0.25 -11.18 -6.54
N PRO A 293 -0.55 -12.48 -6.49
CA PRO A 293 0.39 -13.51 -6.02
C PRO A 293 1.70 -13.57 -6.80
N ASN A 294 1.67 -13.31 -8.11
CA ASN A 294 2.86 -13.30 -8.96
C ASN A 294 3.81 -12.10 -8.70
N CYS A 295 3.41 -11.11 -7.91
CA CYS A 295 4.24 -9.96 -7.53
C CYS A 295 5.17 -10.26 -6.35
N ILE A 296 6.01 -11.28 -6.52
CA ILE A 296 6.82 -11.86 -5.45
C ILE A 296 7.71 -10.82 -4.75
N GLN A 297 8.48 -10.02 -5.50
CA GLN A 297 9.37 -9.00 -4.91
C GLN A 297 8.61 -7.99 -4.04
N LEU A 298 7.43 -7.57 -4.50
CA LEU A 298 6.61 -6.59 -3.82
C LEU A 298 6.09 -7.15 -2.49
N ARG A 299 5.60 -8.40 -2.52
CA ARG A 299 5.17 -9.13 -1.32
C ARG A 299 6.33 -9.36 -0.36
N ASN A 300 7.51 -9.76 -0.86
CA ASN A 300 8.68 -9.98 -0.03
C ASN A 300 9.11 -8.72 0.72
N LEU A 301 9.11 -7.54 0.10
CA LEU A 301 9.42 -6.29 0.81
C LEU A 301 8.51 -6.06 2.02
N ILE A 302 7.22 -6.37 1.90
CA ILE A 302 6.24 -6.24 2.99
C ILE A 302 6.43 -7.35 4.03
N LEU A 303 6.55 -8.60 3.59
CA LEU A 303 6.62 -9.78 4.45
C LEU A 303 7.97 -9.94 5.18
N SER A 304 9.02 -9.27 4.70
CA SER A 304 10.31 -9.17 5.35
C SER A 304 10.38 -8.09 6.42
N ALA A 305 9.35 -7.25 6.57
CA ALA A 305 9.31 -6.27 7.65
C ALA A 305 9.16 -6.95 9.02
N PHE A 306 9.84 -6.43 10.03
CA PHE A 306 9.79 -6.90 11.42
C PHE A 306 10.03 -5.74 12.42
N PRO A 307 9.58 -5.86 13.69
CA PRO A 307 9.79 -4.80 14.67
C PRO A 307 11.26 -4.48 14.93
N ARG A 308 11.67 -3.20 14.93
CA ARG A 308 13.10 -2.80 15.03
C ARG A 308 13.82 -3.28 16.28
N ASN A 309 13.09 -3.46 17.38
CA ASN A 309 13.66 -3.92 18.66
C ASN A 309 13.86 -5.44 18.72
N MET A 310 13.44 -6.18 17.68
CA MET A 310 13.66 -7.62 17.58
C MET A 310 15.01 -7.92 16.94
N ARG A 311 15.75 -8.87 17.53
CA ARG A 311 16.95 -9.43 16.91
C ARG A 311 16.59 -10.74 16.25
N LEU A 312 16.65 -10.80 14.92
CA LEU A 312 16.41 -12.07 14.24
C LEU A 312 17.61 -13.01 14.39
N PRO A 313 17.38 -14.26 14.81
CA PRO A 313 18.38 -15.31 14.69
C PRO A 313 18.73 -15.52 13.22
N ASP A 314 20.01 -15.70 12.90
CA ASP A 314 20.42 -16.04 11.54
C ASP A 314 19.85 -17.42 11.15
N PRO A 315 18.99 -17.51 10.10
CA PRO A 315 18.42 -18.77 9.62
C PRO A 315 19.47 -19.84 9.28
N PHE A 316 20.71 -19.44 8.99
CA PHE A 316 21.79 -20.34 8.60
C PHE A 316 22.62 -20.85 9.79
N THR A 317 22.29 -20.44 11.02
CA THR A 317 22.94 -20.95 12.22
C THR A 317 22.76 -22.48 12.31
N PRO A 318 23.86 -23.27 12.35
CA PRO A 318 23.75 -24.72 12.48
C PRO A 318 23.00 -25.11 13.76
N ASN A 319 22.08 -26.08 13.63
CA ASN A 319 21.26 -26.58 14.75
C ASN A 319 20.43 -25.50 15.47
N LEU A 320 19.95 -24.48 14.73
CA LEU A 320 19.02 -23.49 15.27
C LEU A 320 17.75 -24.17 15.80
N LYS A 321 17.52 -24.09 17.11
CA LYS A 321 16.32 -24.63 17.75
C LYS A 321 15.22 -23.58 17.78
N VAL A 322 14.42 -23.54 16.70
CA VAL A 322 13.31 -22.56 16.56
C VAL A 322 12.29 -22.68 17.70
N ASP A 323 12.02 -23.90 18.16
CA ASP A 323 11.07 -24.18 19.25
C ASP A 323 11.50 -23.60 20.61
N MET A 324 12.77 -23.18 20.75
CA MET A 324 13.30 -22.59 21.98
C MET A 324 13.23 -21.06 21.99
N LEU A 325 12.79 -20.43 20.89
CA LEU A 325 12.66 -18.98 20.81
C LEU A 325 11.48 -18.52 21.69
N SER A 326 11.66 -17.46 22.46
CA SER A 326 10.58 -16.95 23.31
C SER A 326 9.44 -16.34 22.48
N GLU A 327 9.81 -15.75 21.35
CA GLU A 327 8.98 -14.95 20.46
C GLU A 327 7.93 -15.80 19.72
N ILE A 328 8.18 -17.11 19.52
CA ILE A 328 7.22 -18.00 18.85
C ILE A 328 5.93 -18.21 19.66
N ASN A 329 5.86 -17.75 20.90
CA ASN A 329 4.63 -17.77 21.70
C ASN A 329 3.83 -16.46 21.63
N ILE A 330 4.38 -15.43 20.98
CA ILE A 330 3.80 -14.09 20.91
C ILE A 330 3.11 -13.90 19.56
N ALA A 331 1.80 -13.59 19.58
CA ALA A 331 1.06 -13.31 18.36
C ALA A 331 1.50 -11.97 17.72
N PRO A 332 1.65 -11.92 16.38
CA PRO A 332 1.91 -10.66 15.69
C PRO A 332 0.65 -9.77 15.72
N ARG A 333 0.85 -8.45 15.68
CA ARG A 333 -0.26 -7.51 15.53
C ARG A 333 -0.77 -7.50 14.10
N ILE A 334 -2.10 -7.47 13.94
CA ILE A 334 -2.79 -7.37 12.64
C ILE A 334 -3.86 -6.30 12.75
N LEU A 335 -3.69 -5.19 12.02
CA LEU A 335 -4.63 -4.04 12.09
C LEU A 335 -5.70 -4.05 11.00
N THR A 336 -5.72 -5.07 10.14
CA THR A 336 -6.77 -5.25 9.13
C THR A 336 -7.82 -6.22 9.65
N ASN A 337 -9.10 -5.84 9.60
CA ASN A 337 -10.21 -6.72 9.99
C ASN A 337 -10.50 -7.77 8.92
N PHE A 338 -9.66 -8.81 8.86
CA PHE A 338 -9.80 -9.91 7.91
C PHE A 338 -11.10 -10.72 8.11
N THR A 339 -11.67 -10.72 9.31
CA THR A 339 -12.91 -11.45 9.58
C THR A 339 -14.13 -10.85 8.88
N GLY A 340 -14.08 -9.56 8.56
CA GLY A 340 -15.17 -8.87 7.86
C GLY A 340 -15.38 -9.32 6.41
N VAL A 341 -14.41 -10.03 5.81
CA VAL A 341 -14.51 -10.58 4.45
C VAL A 341 -15.37 -11.85 4.43
N MET A 342 -15.44 -12.59 5.54
CA MET A 342 -16.20 -13.84 5.61
C MET A 342 -17.71 -13.55 5.68
N PRO A 343 -18.53 -14.15 4.80
CA PRO A 343 -19.98 -14.05 4.92
C PRO A 343 -20.45 -14.50 6.31
N PRO A 344 -21.42 -13.81 6.96
CA PRO A 344 -21.81 -14.12 8.34
C PRO A 344 -22.24 -15.57 8.57
N GLN A 345 -22.98 -16.14 7.61
CA GLN A 345 -23.42 -17.54 7.68
C GLN A 345 -22.23 -18.50 7.52
N PHE A 346 -21.37 -18.29 6.52
CA PHE A 346 -20.13 -19.06 6.34
C PHE A 346 -19.26 -19.05 7.59
N LYS A 347 -19.08 -17.88 8.22
CA LYS A 347 -18.33 -17.74 9.48
C LYS A 347 -18.97 -18.53 10.62
N LYS A 348 -20.30 -18.48 10.75
CA LYS A 348 -21.04 -19.23 11.77
C LYS A 348 -20.85 -20.74 11.58
N ASP A 349 -20.93 -21.23 10.35
CA ASP A 349 -20.78 -22.64 10.01
C ASP A 349 -19.33 -23.11 10.24
N LEU A 350 -18.35 -22.28 9.87
CA LEU A 350 -16.93 -22.49 10.19
C LEU A 350 -16.70 -22.57 11.70
N ASP A 351 -17.22 -21.63 12.48
CA ASP A 351 -17.09 -21.63 13.94
C ASP A 351 -17.77 -22.86 14.56
N SER A 352 -18.89 -23.32 14.00
CA SER A 352 -19.56 -24.55 14.43
C SER A 352 -18.70 -25.78 14.15
N TYR A 353 -18.12 -25.87 12.94
CA TYR A 353 -17.25 -26.97 12.56
C TYR A 353 -15.97 -27.01 13.41
N LEU A 354 -15.32 -25.87 13.65
CA LEU A 354 -14.12 -25.79 14.49
C LEU A 354 -14.35 -26.27 15.93
N LYS A 355 -15.56 -26.07 16.47
CA LYS A 355 -15.93 -26.47 17.83
C LYS A 355 -16.39 -27.93 17.92
N THR A 356 -17.19 -28.39 16.97
CA THR A 356 -17.90 -29.67 17.05
C THR A 356 -17.33 -30.74 16.14
N ARG A 357 -16.43 -30.37 15.22
CA ARG A 357 -15.90 -31.22 14.13
C ARG A 357 -17.03 -31.86 13.30
N SER A 358 -18.16 -31.16 13.17
CA SER A 358 -19.38 -31.62 12.52
C SER A 358 -20.14 -30.44 11.90
N PRO A 359 -20.85 -30.63 10.76
CA PRO A 359 -20.88 -31.85 9.94
C PRO A 359 -19.66 -31.95 9.01
N VAL A 360 -19.27 -33.16 8.62
CA VAL A 360 -18.18 -33.40 7.64
C VAL A 360 -18.48 -32.77 6.28
N THR A 361 -19.77 -32.61 5.93
CA THR A 361 -20.22 -31.95 4.70
C THR A 361 -19.75 -30.50 4.60
N PHE A 362 -19.43 -29.83 5.71
CA PHE A 362 -18.81 -28.51 5.68
C PHE A 362 -17.52 -28.50 4.85
N LEU A 363 -16.71 -29.57 4.92
CA LEU A 363 -15.47 -29.68 4.16
C LEU A 363 -15.72 -29.84 2.65
N SER A 364 -16.71 -30.65 2.26
CA SER A 364 -17.08 -30.79 0.84
C SER A 364 -17.67 -29.51 0.27
N ASP A 365 -18.40 -28.74 1.08
CA ASP A 365 -18.99 -27.47 0.64
C ASP A 365 -17.96 -26.33 0.61
N LEU A 366 -16.83 -26.48 1.32
CA LEU A 366 -15.82 -25.44 1.49
C LEU A 366 -15.24 -24.97 0.15
N ARG A 367 -14.91 -25.90 -0.75
CA ARG A 367 -14.41 -25.56 -2.09
C ARG A 367 -15.41 -24.71 -2.86
N SER A 368 -16.68 -25.12 -2.87
CA SER A 368 -17.76 -24.40 -3.54
C SER A 368 -17.97 -22.99 -2.96
N ASN A 369 -17.82 -22.83 -1.64
CA ASN A 369 -17.90 -21.54 -0.97
C ASN A 369 -16.74 -20.59 -1.32
N LEU A 370 -15.56 -21.13 -1.64
CA LEU A 370 -14.38 -20.34 -2.01
C LEU A 370 -14.35 -19.96 -3.50
N GLN A 371 -15.08 -20.70 -4.33
CA GLN A 371 -15.12 -20.49 -5.78
C GLN A 371 -16.18 -19.44 -6.15
N VAL A 372 -15.81 -18.48 -7.03
CA VAL A 372 -16.69 -17.38 -7.47
C VAL A 372 -16.94 -17.37 -8.98
N SER A 373 -16.08 -18.01 -9.76
CA SER A 373 -16.18 -18.08 -11.22
C SER A 373 -15.67 -19.44 -11.71
N ASN A 374 -15.94 -19.75 -12.98
CA ASN A 374 -15.30 -20.86 -13.68
C ASN A 374 -14.12 -20.41 -14.55
N GLU A 375 -13.92 -19.10 -14.70
CA GLU A 375 -12.85 -18.50 -15.52
C GLU A 375 -11.45 -18.75 -14.92
N PRO A 376 -10.50 -19.28 -15.72
CA PRO A 376 -9.12 -19.46 -15.27
C PRO A 376 -8.47 -18.14 -14.80
N GLY A 377 -7.78 -18.16 -13.67
CA GLY A 377 -7.07 -17.00 -13.11
C GLY A 377 -7.96 -16.02 -12.33
N ASN A 378 -9.27 -16.27 -12.26
CA ASN A 378 -10.22 -15.55 -11.41
C ASN A 378 -11.26 -16.50 -10.80
N ARG A 379 -10.92 -17.80 -10.65
CA ARG A 379 -11.85 -18.85 -10.21
C ARG A 379 -12.24 -18.70 -8.75
N TYR A 380 -11.32 -18.24 -7.91
CA TYR A 380 -11.49 -18.20 -6.46
C TYR A 380 -11.49 -16.80 -5.87
N ASN A 381 -12.23 -16.63 -4.78
CA ASN A 381 -12.16 -15.44 -3.94
C ASN A 381 -10.87 -15.47 -3.09
N LEU A 382 -9.82 -14.84 -3.62
CA LEU A 382 -8.52 -14.75 -2.95
C LEU A 382 -8.62 -14.18 -1.53
N GLN A 383 -9.42 -13.13 -1.34
CA GLN A 383 -9.59 -12.48 -0.05
C GLN A 383 -10.23 -13.41 0.98
N LEU A 384 -11.24 -14.19 0.56
CA LEU A 384 -11.87 -15.18 1.41
C LEU A 384 -10.92 -16.33 1.77
N ILE A 385 -10.08 -16.80 0.83
CA ILE A 385 -9.03 -17.81 1.10
C ILE A 385 -8.05 -17.25 2.14
N ASN A 386 -7.53 -16.03 1.94
CA ASN A 386 -6.60 -15.40 2.88
C ASN A 386 -7.21 -15.27 4.29
N ALA A 387 -8.48 -14.84 4.36
CA ALA A 387 -9.20 -14.68 5.62
C ALA A 387 -9.44 -16.03 6.31
N LEU A 388 -9.89 -17.04 5.57
CA LEU A 388 -10.10 -18.40 6.08
C LEU A 388 -8.81 -18.97 6.67
N VAL A 389 -7.70 -18.91 5.92
CA VAL A 389 -6.41 -19.47 6.35
C VAL A 389 -5.92 -18.80 7.63
N LEU A 390 -5.90 -17.46 7.65
CA LEU A 390 -5.47 -16.72 8.84
C LEU A 390 -6.40 -17.00 10.03
N TYR A 391 -7.72 -16.97 9.82
CA TYR A 391 -8.70 -17.21 10.87
C TYR A 391 -8.53 -18.60 11.49
N VAL A 392 -8.52 -19.66 10.68
CA VAL A 392 -8.36 -21.05 11.15
C VAL A 392 -7.03 -21.21 11.90
N GLY A 393 -5.94 -20.65 11.39
CA GLY A 393 -4.65 -20.71 12.10
C GLY A 393 -4.67 -19.98 13.44
N THR A 394 -5.27 -18.78 13.51
CA THR A 394 -5.39 -18.05 14.79
C THR A 394 -6.26 -18.80 15.82
N GLN A 395 -7.36 -19.42 15.39
CA GLN A 395 -8.21 -20.24 16.26
C GLN A 395 -7.46 -21.50 16.72
N ALA A 396 -6.67 -22.12 15.84
CA ALA A 396 -5.89 -23.30 16.18
C ALA A 396 -4.83 -23.00 17.24
N ILE A 397 -4.09 -21.89 17.10
CA ILE A 397 -3.09 -21.45 18.08
C ILE A 397 -3.77 -21.21 19.44
N ALA A 398 -4.88 -20.48 19.45
CA ALA A 398 -5.63 -20.22 20.68
C ALA A 398 -6.13 -21.52 21.34
N HIS A 399 -6.65 -22.46 20.55
CA HIS A 399 -7.11 -23.77 21.02
C HIS A 399 -5.99 -24.60 21.64
N ILE A 400 -4.81 -24.62 21.03
CA ILE A 400 -3.63 -25.33 21.53
C ILE A 400 -3.14 -24.71 22.85
N HIS A 401 -3.07 -23.38 22.92
CA HIS A 401 -2.68 -22.66 24.14
C HIS A 401 -3.67 -22.90 25.29
N ASN A 402 -4.97 -22.94 25.00
CA ASN A 402 -6.01 -23.24 26.00
C ASN A 402 -5.90 -24.68 26.56
N LYS A 403 -5.27 -25.60 25.83
CA LYS A 403 -4.92 -26.95 26.32
C LYS A 403 -3.60 -27.00 27.11
N GLY A 404 -2.96 -25.85 27.36
CA GLY A 404 -1.69 -25.76 28.07
C GLY A 404 -0.49 -26.26 27.24
N SER A 405 -0.61 -26.33 25.92
CA SER A 405 0.45 -26.75 25.00
C SER A 405 0.85 -25.60 24.07
N THR A 406 2.00 -25.74 23.40
CA THR A 406 2.44 -24.84 22.34
C THR A 406 2.26 -25.51 20.97
N PRO A 407 2.06 -24.72 19.89
CA PRO A 407 2.10 -25.25 18.53
C PRO A 407 3.39 -26.03 18.28
N SER A 408 3.30 -27.18 17.63
CA SER A 408 4.40 -28.03 17.20
C SER A 408 3.90 -29.00 16.14
N MET A 409 4.80 -29.73 15.47
CA MET A 409 4.42 -30.75 14.48
C MET A 409 3.46 -31.83 15.01
N SER A 410 3.43 -32.09 16.33
CA SER A 410 2.53 -33.09 16.93
C SER A 410 1.24 -32.50 17.51
N THR A 411 1.23 -31.22 17.89
CA THR A 411 0.05 -30.59 18.54
C THR A 411 -0.91 -29.94 17.55
N ILE A 412 -0.46 -29.62 16.34
CA ILE A 412 -1.33 -29.03 15.30
C ILE A 412 -2.21 -30.06 14.58
N THR A 413 -1.86 -31.34 14.67
CA THR A 413 -2.48 -32.43 13.91
C THR A 413 -3.77 -32.94 14.56
N HIS A 414 -4.51 -33.79 13.83
CA HIS A 414 -5.73 -34.45 14.31
C HIS A 414 -6.75 -33.49 14.96
N SER A 415 -6.92 -32.31 14.35
CA SER A 415 -7.80 -31.26 14.84
C SER A 415 -8.72 -30.77 13.71
N ALA A 416 -9.90 -30.23 14.06
CA ALA A 416 -10.83 -29.64 13.09
C ALA A 416 -10.18 -28.55 12.22
N HIS A 417 -9.18 -27.84 12.77
CA HIS A 417 -8.40 -26.84 12.05
C HIS A 417 -7.53 -27.47 10.96
N MET A 418 -6.85 -28.58 11.26
CA MET A 418 -6.02 -29.28 10.30
C MET A 418 -6.85 -30.04 9.27
N ASP A 419 -8.03 -30.56 9.65
CA ASP A 419 -8.96 -31.18 8.70
C ASP A 419 -9.32 -30.22 7.56
N ILE A 420 -9.54 -28.94 7.87
CA ILE A 420 -9.78 -27.89 6.87
C ILE A 420 -8.59 -27.74 5.93
N PHE A 421 -7.37 -27.64 6.46
CA PHE A 421 -6.17 -27.44 5.65
C PHE A 421 -5.82 -28.67 4.79
N GLN A 422 -5.95 -29.88 5.32
CA GLN A 422 -5.76 -31.12 4.56
C GLN A 422 -6.81 -31.26 3.46
N ASN A 423 -8.08 -30.97 3.77
CA ASN A 423 -9.14 -30.99 2.76
C ASN A 423 -8.87 -29.99 1.64
N LEU A 424 -8.50 -28.74 1.96
CA LEU A 424 -8.15 -27.74 0.96
C LEU A 424 -6.92 -28.12 0.13
N ALA A 425 -5.93 -28.77 0.73
CA ALA A 425 -4.76 -29.25 0.00
C ALA A 425 -5.12 -30.34 -1.02
N VAL A 426 -6.08 -31.22 -0.72
CA VAL A 426 -6.47 -32.34 -1.60
C VAL A 426 -7.56 -31.94 -2.60
N ASP A 427 -8.64 -31.31 -2.15
CA ASP A 427 -9.86 -31.10 -2.93
C ASP A 427 -9.80 -29.90 -3.89
N LEU A 428 -8.96 -28.89 -3.58
CA LEU A 428 -8.75 -27.78 -4.52
C LEU A 428 -7.97 -28.24 -5.76
N ASP A 429 -8.29 -27.62 -6.89
CA ASP A 429 -7.50 -27.73 -8.11
C ASP A 429 -6.17 -26.94 -7.99
N THR A 430 -5.32 -27.02 -9.01
CA THR A 430 -4.00 -26.36 -9.04
C THR A 430 -4.06 -24.86 -8.75
N GLU A 431 -5.06 -24.15 -9.28
CA GLU A 431 -5.23 -22.72 -9.03
C GLU A 431 -5.60 -22.46 -7.56
N GLY A 432 -6.63 -23.14 -7.04
CA GLY A 432 -7.07 -22.96 -5.66
C GLY A 432 -5.97 -23.32 -4.66
N ARG A 433 -5.29 -24.46 -4.88
CA ARG A 433 -4.19 -24.92 -4.03
C ARG A 433 -3.02 -23.94 -4.04
N TYR A 434 -2.67 -23.38 -5.20
CA TYR A 434 -1.63 -22.33 -5.28
C TYR A 434 -1.99 -21.10 -4.45
N LEU A 435 -3.25 -20.63 -4.49
CA LEU A 435 -3.71 -19.49 -3.68
C LEU A 435 -3.72 -19.81 -2.18
N PHE A 436 -4.20 -21.01 -1.81
CA PHE A 436 -4.20 -21.52 -0.44
C PHE A 436 -2.79 -21.59 0.16
N LEU A 437 -1.85 -22.21 -0.55
CA LEU A 437 -0.46 -22.30 -0.11
C LEU A 437 0.22 -20.92 -0.04
N ASN A 438 -0.12 -20.01 -0.96
CA ASN A 438 0.33 -18.62 -0.87
C ASN A 438 -0.23 -17.91 0.38
N ALA A 439 -1.47 -18.18 0.78
CA ALA A 439 -2.08 -17.63 1.98
C ALA A 439 -1.36 -18.10 3.26
N ILE A 440 -0.95 -19.37 3.32
CA ILE A 440 -0.08 -19.91 4.38
C ILE A 440 1.29 -19.21 4.34
N ALA A 441 1.93 -19.17 3.17
CA ALA A 441 3.27 -18.59 2.99
C ALA A 441 3.34 -17.09 3.35
N ASN A 442 2.24 -16.34 3.23
CA ASN A 442 2.16 -14.95 3.66
C ASN A 442 2.32 -14.79 5.19
N GLN A 443 2.16 -15.85 5.97
CA GLN A 443 2.31 -15.82 7.42
C GLN A 443 3.73 -16.19 7.88
N LEU A 444 4.58 -16.67 6.97
CA LEU A 444 5.97 -17.07 7.24
C LEU A 444 6.90 -15.84 7.32
N ARG A 445 6.73 -15.01 8.36
CA ARG A 445 7.40 -13.70 8.52
C ARG A 445 8.50 -13.77 9.58
N TYR A 446 8.63 -12.77 10.46
CA TYR A 446 9.58 -12.80 11.59
C TYR A 446 9.15 -13.80 12.69
N PRO A 447 10.01 -14.13 13.67
CA PRO A 447 9.63 -15.01 14.79
C PRO A 447 8.39 -14.52 15.54
N ASN A 448 7.30 -15.27 15.43
CA ASN A 448 6.03 -15.05 16.13
C ASN A 448 5.19 -16.35 16.08
N SER A 449 4.09 -16.41 16.83
CA SER A 449 3.27 -17.63 16.92
C SER A 449 2.58 -18.02 15.60
N HIS A 450 2.24 -17.06 14.75
CA HIS A 450 1.67 -17.37 13.43
C HIS A 450 2.74 -17.97 12.52
N THR A 451 3.91 -17.34 12.43
CA THR A 451 5.04 -17.86 11.64
C THR A 451 5.36 -19.30 12.02
N HIS A 452 5.42 -19.59 13.33
CA HIS A 452 5.71 -20.93 13.83
C HIS A 452 4.61 -21.93 13.45
N TYR A 453 3.34 -21.61 13.76
CA TYR A 453 2.21 -22.47 13.44
C TYR A 453 2.09 -22.77 11.94
N PHE A 454 2.21 -21.76 11.08
CA PHE A 454 2.10 -21.93 9.63
C PHE A 454 3.33 -22.58 9.01
N SER A 455 4.52 -22.45 9.63
CA SER A 455 5.70 -23.23 9.24
C SER A 455 5.46 -24.73 9.48
N CYS A 456 5.03 -25.11 10.70
CA CYS A 456 4.67 -26.49 11.01
C CYS A 456 3.53 -27.00 10.12
N THR A 457 2.51 -26.16 9.84
CA THR A 457 1.40 -26.52 8.94
C THR A 457 1.90 -26.82 7.53
N MET A 458 2.76 -25.97 6.97
CA MET A 458 3.32 -26.17 5.63
C MET A 458 4.14 -27.47 5.54
N LEU A 459 4.99 -27.72 6.53
CA LEU A 459 5.82 -28.93 6.60
C LEU A 459 4.96 -30.20 6.81
N TYR A 460 3.93 -30.12 7.64
CA TYR A 460 2.99 -31.22 7.84
C TYR A 460 2.21 -31.57 6.57
N LEU A 461 1.71 -30.56 5.85
CA LEU A 461 1.03 -30.79 4.57
C LEU A 461 1.95 -31.41 3.52
N PHE A 462 3.25 -31.12 3.56
CA PHE A 462 4.24 -31.78 2.69
C PHE A 462 4.44 -33.25 3.08
N ALA A 463 4.60 -33.54 4.38
CA ALA A 463 4.85 -34.88 4.88
C ALA A 463 3.67 -35.83 4.68
N GLU A 464 2.44 -35.35 4.88
CA GLU A 464 1.20 -36.14 4.79
C GLU A 464 0.51 -36.03 3.42
N ALA A 465 1.20 -35.49 2.41
CA ALA A 465 0.64 -35.39 1.07
C ALA A 465 0.49 -36.78 0.43
N ASN A 466 -0.73 -37.11 0.01
CA ASN A 466 -1.02 -38.38 -0.69
C ASN A 466 -0.63 -38.35 -2.18
N THR A 467 -0.27 -37.18 -2.72
CA THR A 467 0.10 -37.00 -4.12
C THR A 467 1.29 -36.07 -4.24
N GLU A 468 2.25 -36.41 -5.11
CA GLU A 468 3.44 -35.60 -5.35
C GLU A 468 3.11 -34.17 -5.82
N ALA A 469 2.01 -33.98 -6.55
CA ALA A 469 1.57 -32.65 -7.01
C ALA A 469 1.36 -31.63 -5.86
N ILE A 470 0.99 -32.07 -4.65
CA ILE A 470 0.88 -31.18 -3.48
C ILE A 470 2.27 -30.79 -3.00
N GLN A 471 3.18 -31.76 -2.91
CA GLN A 471 4.58 -31.55 -2.50
C GLN A 471 5.30 -30.61 -3.45
N GLU A 472 5.17 -30.84 -4.76
CA GLU A 472 5.71 -29.98 -5.81
C GLU A 472 5.18 -28.54 -5.67
N GLN A 473 3.88 -28.35 -5.44
CA GLN A 473 3.30 -27.01 -5.29
C GLN A 473 3.75 -26.30 -4.01
N ILE A 474 3.89 -27.01 -2.90
CA ILE A 474 4.49 -26.47 -1.67
C ILE A 474 5.92 -25.99 -1.96
N THR A 475 6.73 -26.84 -2.59
CA THR A 475 8.10 -26.49 -2.95
C THR A 475 8.14 -25.29 -3.90
N ARG A 476 7.28 -25.25 -4.92
CA ARG A 476 7.17 -24.12 -5.86
C ARG A 476 6.87 -22.82 -5.13
N VAL A 477 5.89 -22.78 -4.23
CA VAL A 477 5.51 -21.56 -3.49
C VAL A 477 6.63 -21.06 -2.58
N LEU A 478 7.36 -21.97 -1.92
CA LEU A 478 8.51 -21.59 -1.09
C LEU A 478 9.68 -21.09 -1.97
N LEU A 479 10.00 -21.82 -3.04
CA LEU A 479 11.13 -21.53 -3.92
C LEU A 479 10.94 -20.26 -4.72
N GLU A 480 9.76 -20.02 -5.31
CA GLU A 480 9.51 -18.83 -6.13
C GLU A 480 9.73 -17.53 -5.34
N ARG A 481 9.55 -17.58 -4.01
CA ARG A 481 9.79 -16.48 -3.08
C ARG A 481 11.25 -16.31 -2.67
N LEU A 482 12.11 -17.30 -2.91
CA LEU A 482 13.54 -17.28 -2.59
C LEU A 482 14.44 -16.98 -3.80
N ILE A 483 13.98 -17.29 -5.03
CA ILE A 483 14.75 -17.01 -6.25
C ILE A 483 14.76 -15.54 -6.67
N VAL A 484 13.91 -14.71 -6.06
CA VAL A 484 13.89 -13.27 -6.29
C VAL A 484 14.97 -12.56 -5.48
N ASN A 485 15.20 -11.29 -5.79
CA ASN A 485 16.15 -10.48 -5.04
C ASN A 485 15.71 -10.31 -3.58
N ARG A 486 16.71 -10.15 -2.70
CA ARG A 486 16.49 -9.79 -1.29
C ARG A 486 15.60 -8.55 -1.16
N PRO A 487 14.83 -8.40 -0.06
CA PRO A 487 14.84 -9.24 1.13
C PRO A 487 14.01 -10.52 1.00
N HIS A 488 14.26 -11.48 1.89
CA HIS A 488 13.50 -12.72 2.03
C HIS A 488 12.90 -12.79 3.44
N PRO A 489 11.63 -13.18 3.62
CA PRO A 489 11.05 -13.33 4.96
C PRO A 489 11.78 -14.42 5.78
N TRP A 490 11.98 -14.18 7.07
CA TRP A 490 12.74 -15.08 7.94
C TRP A 490 12.10 -16.47 8.05
N GLY A 491 10.81 -16.53 8.33
CA GLY A 491 10.05 -17.77 8.50
C GLY A 491 9.98 -18.57 7.22
N LEU A 492 9.96 -17.89 6.06
CA LEU A 492 10.04 -18.54 4.76
C LEU A 492 11.36 -19.30 4.61
N LEU A 493 12.49 -18.64 4.92
CA LEU A 493 13.81 -19.26 4.92
C LEU A 493 13.87 -20.44 5.89
N ILE A 494 13.41 -20.26 7.13
CA ILE A 494 13.38 -21.33 8.15
C ILE A 494 12.59 -22.54 7.66
N THR A 495 11.38 -22.32 7.13
CA THR A 495 10.51 -23.40 6.62
C THR A 495 11.17 -24.14 5.47
N PHE A 496 11.77 -23.42 4.52
CA PHE A 496 12.44 -24.04 3.38
C PHE A 496 13.71 -24.80 3.79
N ILE A 497 14.50 -24.24 4.70
CA ILE A 497 15.71 -24.88 5.23
C ILE A 497 15.35 -26.19 5.94
N GLU A 498 14.31 -26.19 6.77
CA GLU A 498 13.85 -27.39 7.47
C GLU A 498 13.40 -28.47 6.49
N LEU A 499 12.64 -28.09 5.45
CA LEU A 499 12.16 -29.01 4.41
C LEU A 499 13.32 -29.73 3.69
N ILE A 500 14.39 -29.01 3.34
CA ILE A 500 15.51 -29.59 2.58
C ILE A 500 16.57 -30.28 3.46
N LYS A 501 16.67 -29.93 4.74
CA LYS A 501 17.67 -30.47 5.68
C LYS A 501 17.18 -31.71 6.41
N ASN A 502 15.92 -31.73 6.82
CA ASN A 502 15.43 -32.77 7.69
C ASN A 502 15.14 -34.04 6.85
N PRO A 503 15.88 -35.15 7.07
CA PRO A 503 15.75 -36.36 6.27
C PRO A 503 14.36 -37.02 6.41
N ALA A 504 13.58 -36.66 7.43
CA ALA A 504 12.22 -37.14 7.60
C ALA A 504 11.31 -36.79 6.41
N PHE A 505 11.54 -35.65 5.75
CA PHE A 505 10.75 -35.24 4.58
C PHE A 505 11.17 -35.92 3.28
N LYS A 506 12.33 -36.59 3.24
CA LYS A 506 12.88 -37.24 2.04
C LYS A 506 12.86 -36.35 0.78
N PHE A 507 13.02 -35.03 0.97
CA PHE A 507 12.84 -34.02 -0.07
C PHE A 507 13.60 -34.35 -1.37
N TRP A 508 14.87 -34.72 -1.24
CA TRP A 508 15.75 -35.05 -2.38
C TRP A 508 15.40 -36.35 -3.11
N ASN A 509 14.47 -37.15 -2.59
CA ASN A 509 14.05 -38.41 -3.22
C ASN A 509 12.84 -38.23 -4.14
N HIS A 510 12.21 -37.06 -4.16
CA HIS A 510 11.05 -36.79 -5.01
C HIS A 510 11.45 -36.54 -6.47
N GLU A 511 10.62 -36.98 -7.42
CA GLU A 511 10.91 -36.91 -8.85
C GLU A 511 10.90 -35.45 -9.34
N PHE A 512 10.01 -34.61 -8.80
CA PHE A 512 9.94 -33.19 -9.19
C PHE A 512 11.22 -32.40 -8.87
N VAL A 513 12.07 -32.87 -7.95
CA VAL A 513 13.35 -32.23 -7.63
C VAL A 513 14.38 -32.47 -8.74
N HIS A 514 14.25 -33.58 -9.46
CA HIS A 514 15.13 -34.03 -10.54
C HIS A 514 14.52 -33.86 -11.93
N CYS A 515 13.36 -33.19 -12.04
CA CYS A 515 12.61 -33.09 -13.29
C CYS A 515 13.35 -32.34 -14.40
N ALA A 516 14.26 -31.44 -14.04
CA ALA A 516 15.10 -30.69 -14.96
C ALA A 516 16.46 -30.34 -14.31
N PRO A 517 17.60 -30.45 -15.04
CA PRO A 517 18.92 -30.10 -14.51
C PRO A 517 19.02 -28.66 -13.97
N GLU A 518 18.26 -27.72 -14.54
CA GLU A 518 18.19 -26.33 -14.09
C GLU A 518 17.53 -26.21 -12.71
N ILE A 519 16.47 -26.98 -12.46
CA ILE A 519 15.75 -27.01 -11.19
C ILE A 519 16.62 -27.67 -10.11
N GLU A 520 17.29 -28.77 -10.45
CA GLU A 520 18.22 -29.43 -9.55
C GLU A 520 19.35 -28.48 -9.14
N LYS A 521 20.02 -27.83 -10.11
CA LYS A 521 21.05 -26.82 -9.85
C LYS A 521 20.55 -25.65 -9.02
N LEU A 522 19.29 -25.24 -9.20
CA LEU A 522 18.68 -24.17 -8.42
C LEU A 522 18.54 -24.59 -6.96
N PHE A 523 18.00 -25.78 -6.69
CA PHE A 523 17.91 -26.34 -5.34
C PHE A 523 19.29 -26.49 -4.70
N GLN A 524 20.26 -27.00 -5.45
CA GLN A 524 21.65 -27.11 -5.00
C GLN A 524 22.25 -25.75 -4.66
N SER A 525 22.01 -24.72 -5.47
CA SER A 525 22.52 -23.37 -5.23
C SER A 525 21.90 -22.76 -3.97
N VAL A 526 20.58 -22.89 -3.80
CA VAL A 526 19.89 -22.42 -2.60
C VAL A 526 20.37 -23.20 -1.38
N ALA A 527 20.46 -24.53 -1.47
CA ALA A 527 21.01 -25.40 -0.43
C ALA A 527 22.44 -25.02 -0.05
N GLN A 528 23.34 -24.81 -1.00
CA GLN A 528 24.72 -24.40 -0.73
C GLN A 528 24.79 -23.02 -0.05
N CYS A 529 23.96 -22.06 -0.48
CA CYS A 529 23.81 -20.78 0.22
C CYS A 529 23.28 -20.94 1.65
N CYS A 530 22.46 -21.97 1.91
CA CYS A 530 21.81 -22.19 3.19
C CYS A 530 22.55 -23.15 4.16
N MET A 531 23.50 -23.96 3.66
CA MET A 531 24.07 -25.09 4.39
C MET A 531 25.61 -25.07 4.49
N GLY A 532 26.30 -24.25 3.70
CA GLY A 532 27.75 -24.37 3.53
C GLY A 532 28.13 -25.62 2.72
N GLN A 533 29.19 -25.52 1.91
CA GLN A 533 29.51 -26.50 0.85
C GLN A 533 29.62 -27.96 1.31
N ARG A 534 30.22 -28.23 2.49
CA ARG A 534 30.47 -29.60 2.99
C ARG A 534 29.23 -30.31 3.52
N GLN A 535 28.31 -29.60 4.17
CA GLN A 535 27.07 -30.21 4.68
C GLN A 535 26.05 -30.43 3.55
N ALA A 536 26.01 -29.53 2.56
CA ALA A 536 25.17 -29.71 1.37
C ALA A 536 25.54 -31.00 0.63
N GLN A 537 26.83 -31.24 0.40
CA GLN A 537 27.30 -32.48 -0.24
C GLN A 537 26.94 -33.73 0.55
N GLN A 538 27.05 -33.76 1.89
CA GLN A 538 26.71 -34.95 2.68
C GLN A 538 25.20 -35.27 2.70
N VAL A 539 24.33 -34.24 2.76
CA VAL A 539 22.88 -34.43 2.69
C VAL A 539 22.46 -34.92 1.30
N MET A 540 23.15 -34.46 0.25
CA MET A 540 22.89 -34.86 -1.12
C MET A 540 23.51 -36.22 -1.48
N GLU A 541 24.72 -36.53 -1.02
CA GLU A 541 25.47 -37.78 -1.32
C GLU A 541 25.07 -38.95 -0.41
N GLY A 542 24.51 -38.69 0.78
CA GLY A 542 23.99 -39.72 1.69
C GLY A 542 22.84 -40.56 1.14
N THR A 543 22.39 -40.29 -0.08
CA THR A 543 21.33 -41.00 -0.81
C THR A 543 21.84 -41.81 -2.01
N GLY A 544 23.15 -41.82 -2.29
CA GLY A 544 23.76 -42.56 -3.40
C GLY A 544 24.19 -44.00 -3.10
N ALA A 545 23.97 -44.52 -1.88
CA ALA A 545 24.33 -45.88 -1.51
C ALA A 545 23.24 -46.54 -0.68
N SER A 546 22.21 -47.06 -1.35
CA SER A 546 21.34 -48.17 -0.91
C SER A 546 20.64 -48.75 -2.13
#